data_AF-D2I249-F1
#
_entry.id   AF-D2I249-F1
#
_cell.length_a   1.000
_cell.length_b   1.000
_cell.length_c   1.000
_cell.angle_alpha   90.00
_cell.angle_beta   90.00
_cell.angle_gamma   90.00
#
_symmetry.space_group_name_H-M   'P 1'
#
loop_
_entity.id
_entity.type
_entity.pdbx_description
1 polymer ?
#
loop_
_entity_poly.entity_id
_entity_poly.type
_entity_poly.pdbx_seq_one_letter_code
_entity_poly.pdbx_strand_id
1 'polypeptide(L)'
;DFNTPLTLIDRQSKQKINKETMALNDTSDQMDLTDISRTFHSKTAEYIFFSSAHGSFSRIVHILGHKSSLKKYKRITIIVCTFSDHNTMKLEVNHKKKFGKTTNTWRLKNMLL
;
A
#
# COMPACT_ATOMS: atom_id res chain seq x y z
N ASP A 1 -2.60 -3.51 -6.31
CA ASP A 1 -3.69 -2.59 -5.95
C ASP A 1 -4.76 -3.44 -5.27
N PHE A 2 -5.32 -2.98 -4.14
CA PHE A 2 -6.38 -3.71 -3.45
C PHE A 2 -7.77 -3.37 -4.00
N ASN A 3 -7.90 -2.25 -4.74
CA ASN A 3 -9.17 -1.77 -5.29
C ASN A 3 -10.29 -1.55 -4.25
N THR A 4 -9.97 -1.58 -2.95
CA THR A 4 -10.93 -1.42 -1.85
C THR A 4 -10.34 -0.58 -0.73
N PRO A 5 -11.10 0.35 -0.14
CA PRO A 5 -10.68 1.09 1.04
C PRO A 5 -10.65 0.18 2.28
N LEU A 6 -9.50 0.07 2.95
CA LEU A 6 -9.36 -0.77 4.16
C LEU A 6 -10.02 -0.18 5.40
N THR A 7 -10.17 1.14 5.48
CA THR A 7 -10.77 1.83 6.64
C THR A 7 -11.78 2.89 6.22
N LEU A 8 -12.62 3.34 7.16
CA LEU A 8 -13.64 4.37 6.91
C LEU A 8 -13.07 5.67 6.34
N ILE A 9 -11.88 6.07 6.81
CA ILE A 9 -11.21 7.31 6.42
C ILE A 9 -10.67 7.25 4.98
N ASP A 10 -10.45 6.04 4.45
CA ASP A 10 -10.00 5.82 3.07
C ASP A 10 -11.07 6.14 2.04
N ARG A 11 -12.31 6.40 2.46
CA ARG A 11 -13.40 6.78 1.58
C ARG A 11 -13.92 8.16 1.97
N GLN A 12 -13.97 9.09 1.02
CA GLN A 12 -14.50 10.44 1.26
C GLN A 12 -15.94 10.41 1.79
N SER A 13 -16.77 9.50 1.28
CA SER A 13 -18.15 9.33 1.73
C SER A 13 -18.27 8.78 3.16
N LYS A 14 -17.18 8.25 3.73
CA LYS A 14 -17.17 7.57 5.04
C LYS A 14 -18.27 6.50 5.16
N GLN A 15 -18.58 5.83 4.05
CA GLN A 15 -19.47 4.67 4.06
C GLN A 15 -18.82 3.50 4.78
N LYS A 16 -19.63 2.73 5.51
CA LYS A 16 -19.17 1.54 6.23
C LYS A 16 -18.45 0.57 5.29
N ILE A 17 -17.33 0.01 5.75
CA ILE A 17 -16.60 -1.05 5.04
C ILE A 17 -17.48 -2.31 4.93
N ASN A 18 -17.34 -3.04 3.81
CA ASN A 18 -18.10 -4.26 3.58
C ASN A 18 -17.54 -5.44 4.41
N LYS A 19 -18.26 -6.58 4.43
CA LYS A 19 -17.87 -7.76 5.20
C LYS A 19 -16.57 -8.40 4.71
N GLU A 20 -16.30 -8.35 3.42
CA GLU A 20 -15.07 -8.91 2.81
C GLU A 20 -13.83 -8.13 3.26
N THR A 21 -13.92 -6.80 3.27
CA THR A 21 -12.84 -5.93 3.75
C THR A 21 -12.62 -6.12 5.25
N MET A 22 -13.69 -6.34 6.01
CA MET A 22 -13.59 -6.68 7.44
C MET A 22 -12.82 -8.00 7.64
N ALA A 23 -13.19 -9.06 6.92
CA ALA A 23 -12.48 -10.33 6.97
C ALA A 23 -11.01 -10.23 6.52
N LEU A 24 -10.72 -9.38 5.53
CA LEU A 24 -9.34 -9.08 5.10
C LEU A 24 -8.54 -8.38 6.21
N ASN A 25 -9.15 -7.42 6.90
CA ASN A 25 -8.51 -6.73 8.03
C ASN A 25 -8.26 -7.71 9.18
N ASP A 26 -9.23 -8.55 9.52
CA ASP A 26 -9.09 -9.57 10.57
C ASP A 26 -7.96 -10.56 10.24
N THR A 27 -7.89 -11.02 8.99
CA THR A 27 -6.82 -11.90 8.51
C THR A 27 -5.45 -11.20 8.54
N SER A 28 -5.42 -9.92 8.15
CA SER A 28 -4.19 -9.12 8.20
C SER A 28 -3.70 -8.96 9.63
N ASP A 29 -4.62 -8.73 10.58
CA ASP A 29 -4.29 -8.63 11.99
C ASP A 29 -3.77 -9.96 12.56
N GLN A 30 -4.37 -11.09 12.17
CA GLN A 30 -3.89 -12.43 12.54
C GLN A 30 -2.48 -12.72 12.00
N MET A 31 -2.14 -12.19 10.83
CA MET A 31 -0.81 -12.33 10.22
C MET A 31 0.20 -11.27 10.70
N ASP A 32 -0.15 -10.48 11.73
CA ASP A 32 0.65 -9.36 12.22
C ASP A 32 1.03 -8.35 11.11
N LEU A 33 0.15 -8.18 10.11
CA LEU A 33 0.28 -7.17 9.07
C LEU A 33 -0.45 -5.89 9.48
N THR A 34 0.06 -4.76 9.01
CA THR A 34 -0.58 -3.45 9.18
C THR A 34 -0.39 -2.60 7.93
N ASP A 35 -1.33 -1.70 7.67
CA ASP A 35 -1.16 -0.68 6.65
C ASP A 35 -0.09 0.32 7.12
N ILE A 36 1.08 0.24 6.50
CA ILE A 36 2.23 1.08 6.82
C ILE A 36 1.86 2.55 6.65
N SER A 37 1.11 2.85 5.59
CA SER A 37 0.77 4.22 5.25
C SER A 37 -0.12 4.88 6.29
N ARG A 38 -1.08 4.12 6.84
CA ARG A 38 -1.93 4.54 7.94
C ARG A 38 -1.17 4.63 9.25
N THR A 39 -0.09 3.87 9.42
CA THR A 39 0.77 4.00 10.60
C THR A 39 1.52 5.34 10.61
N PHE A 40 1.99 5.83 9.46
CA PHE A 40 2.67 7.13 9.35
C PHE A 40 1.71 8.33 9.34
N HIS A 41 0.50 8.17 8.75
CA HIS A 41 -0.48 9.25 8.58
C HIS A 41 -1.87 8.83 9.08
N SER A 42 -1.96 8.48 10.37
CA SER A 42 -3.15 7.85 10.96
C SER A 42 -4.43 8.68 10.89
N LYS A 43 -4.30 10.01 10.86
CA LYS A 43 -5.44 10.94 10.83
C LYS A 43 -5.64 11.63 9.48
N THR A 44 -4.70 11.48 8.54
CA THR A 44 -4.76 12.21 7.27
C THR A 44 -5.65 11.45 6.28
N ALA A 45 -6.63 12.16 5.74
CA ALA A 45 -7.44 11.69 4.62
C ALA A 45 -6.69 11.95 3.32
N GLU A 46 -5.75 11.07 2.98
CA GLU A 46 -5.00 11.12 1.73
C GLU A 46 -5.69 10.22 0.69
N TYR A 47 -6.33 10.82 -0.29
CA TYR A 47 -6.97 10.10 -1.39
C TYR A 47 -6.05 10.00 -2.59
N ILE A 48 -6.00 8.81 -3.19
CA ILE A 48 -5.04 8.45 -4.25
C ILE A 48 -5.78 8.19 -5.57
N PHE A 49 -7.10 8.04 -5.52
CA PHE A 49 -7.95 7.71 -6.66
C PHE A 49 -9.23 8.54 -6.65
N PHE A 50 -9.67 8.96 -7.84
CA PHE A 50 -10.97 9.59 -8.06
C PHE A 50 -11.84 8.71 -8.95
N SER A 51 -13.01 8.33 -8.46
CA SER A 51 -14.01 7.63 -9.25
C SER A 51 -14.95 8.63 -9.92
N SER A 52 -14.87 8.75 -11.24
CA SER A 52 -15.81 9.60 -12.01
C SER A 52 -17.25 9.10 -11.90
N ALA A 53 -17.47 7.78 -12.00
CA ALA A 53 -18.78 7.15 -11.89
C ALA A 53 -19.49 7.41 -10.55
N HIS A 54 -18.72 7.59 -9.48
CA HIS A 54 -19.24 7.84 -8.14
C HIS A 54 -18.99 9.26 -7.63
N GLY A 55 -18.38 10.13 -8.46
CA GLY A 55 -18.01 11.50 -8.10
C GLY A 55 -17.27 11.63 -6.76
N SER A 56 -16.43 10.65 -6.39
CA SER A 56 -15.86 10.59 -5.05
C SER A 56 -14.41 10.12 -5.03
N PHE A 57 -13.70 10.60 -4.02
CA PHE A 57 -12.32 10.25 -3.76
C PHE A 57 -12.20 9.05 -2.83
N SER A 58 -11.25 8.17 -3.13
CA SER A 58 -10.88 7.07 -2.25
C SER A 58 -9.38 6.80 -2.27
N ARG A 59 -8.96 6.05 -1.26
CA ARG A 59 -7.66 5.40 -1.21
C ARG A 59 -7.90 3.91 -1.40
N ILE A 60 -7.31 3.37 -2.46
CA ILE A 60 -7.40 1.95 -2.82
C ILE A 60 -6.03 1.28 -2.92
N VAL A 61 -4.97 2.09 -2.97
CA VAL A 61 -3.58 1.64 -2.94
C VAL A 61 -3.11 1.60 -1.49
N HIS A 62 -2.77 0.39 -1.03
CA HIS A 62 -2.29 0.11 0.33
C HIS A 62 -0.93 -0.60 0.28
N ILE A 63 -0.07 -0.30 1.24
CA ILE A 63 1.18 -1.04 1.45
C ILE A 63 1.10 -1.70 2.82
N LEU A 64 0.82 -3.01 2.81
CA LEU A 64 0.85 -3.82 4.02
C LEU A 64 2.28 -4.23 4.36
N GLY A 65 2.59 -4.24 5.65
CA GLY A 65 3.83 -4.81 6.13
C GLY A 65 3.72 -5.28 7.56
N HIS A 66 4.69 -6.11 7.97
CA HIS A 66 4.67 -6.72 9.28
C HIS A 66 4.88 -5.69 10.40
N LYS A 67 4.07 -5.77 11.46
CA LYS A 67 4.08 -4.90 12.65
C LYS A 67 5.48 -4.86 13.29
N SER A 68 6.17 -5.99 13.38
CA SER A 68 7.55 -6.05 13.93
C SER A 68 8.59 -5.29 13.09
N SER A 69 8.32 -5.05 11.81
CA SER A 69 9.23 -4.38 10.88
C SER A 69 8.96 -2.88 10.74
N LEU A 70 8.04 -2.30 11.53
CA LEU A 70 7.71 -0.88 11.46
C LEU A 70 8.93 0.05 11.58
N LYS A 71 9.90 -0.29 12.44
CA LYS A 71 11.15 0.47 12.62
C LYS A 71 12.04 0.51 11.36
N LYS A 72 11.83 -0.39 10.40
CA LYS A 72 12.57 -0.42 9.14
C LYS A 72 12.01 0.58 8.12
N TYR A 73 10.77 1.00 8.25
CA TYR A 73 10.19 1.96 7.31
C TYR A 73 10.62 3.38 7.72
N LYS A 74 11.09 4.16 6.76
CA LYS A 74 11.59 5.52 7.01
C LYS A 74 10.52 6.57 6.75
N ARG A 75 9.82 6.46 5.62
CA ARG A 75 8.80 7.39 5.20
C ARG A 75 7.96 6.78 4.10
N ILE A 76 6.73 7.26 3.98
CA ILE A 76 5.85 7.00 2.85
C ILE A 76 5.49 8.34 2.19
N THR A 77 5.43 8.36 0.87
CA THR A 77 5.06 9.56 0.10
C THR A 77 4.10 9.19 -1.02
N ILE A 78 3.12 10.04 -1.28
CA ILE A 78 2.26 9.93 -2.45
C ILE A 78 2.89 10.75 -3.58
N ILE A 79 3.01 10.12 -4.74
CA ILE A 79 3.47 10.73 -5.98
C ILE A 79 2.25 10.89 -6.87
N VAL A 80 1.88 12.14 -7.11
CA VAL A 80 0.77 12.47 -8.00
C VAL A 80 1.16 12.10 -9.43
N CYS A 81 0.28 11.36 -10.12
CA CYS A 81 0.48 10.97 -11.51
C CYS A 81 -0.51 11.73 -12.39
N THR A 82 -0.02 12.50 -13.36
CA THR A 82 -0.87 13.21 -14.32
C THR A 82 -1.36 12.33 -15.47
N PHE A 83 -0.71 11.18 -15.67
CA PHE A 83 -0.97 10.27 -16.79
C PHE A 83 -1.90 9.11 -16.43
N SER A 84 -2.31 8.98 -15.16
CA SER A 84 -3.20 7.95 -14.67
C SER A 84 -4.16 8.53 -13.64
N ASP A 85 -5.35 7.95 -13.58
CA ASP A 85 -6.33 8.11 -12.52
C ASP A 85 -5.87 7.56 -11.16
N HIS A 86 -4.74 6.85 -11.13
CA HIS A 86 -4.09 6.38 -9.90
C HIS A 86 -2.82 7.19 -9.58
N ASN A 87 -2.82 7.79 -8.39
CA ASN A 87 -1.58 8.27 -7.79
C ASN A 87 -0.74 7.08 -7.28
N THR A 88 0.58 7.21 -7.30
CA THR A 88 1.49 6.15 -6.84
C THR A 88 1.89 6.38 -5.40
N MET A 89 2.10 5.30 -4.63
CA MET A 89 2.65 5.38 -3.28
C MET A 89 4.08 4.83 -3.25
N LYS A 90 5.01 5.62 -2.69
CA LYS A 90 6.42 5.26 -2.56
C LYS A 90 6.75 5.04 -1.09
N LEU A 91 7.27 3.86 -0.77
CA LEU A 91 7.78 3.51 0.56
C LEU A 91 9.31 3.57 0.56
N GLU A 92 9.88 4.36 1.47
CA GLU A 92 11.31 4.39 1.73
C GLU A 92 11.63 3.49 2.93
N VAL A 93 12.57 2.55 2.75
CA VAL A 93 12.96 1.57 3.78
C VAL A 93 14.41 1.82 4.21
N ASN A 94 14.63 1.89 5.52
CA ASN A 94 15.94 1.84 6.15
C ASN A 94 16.52 0.44 5.97
N HIS A 95 17.42 0.28 5.02
CA HIS A 95 18.26 -0.90 4.94
C HIS A 95 19.45 -0.71 5.88
N LYS A 96 19.63 -1.61 6.85
CA LYS A 96 20.97 -1.82 7.41
C LYS A 96 21.78 -2.46 6.28
N LYS A 97 22.88 -1.83 5.83
CA LYS A 97 23.81 -2.44 4.87
C LYS A 97 24.18 -3.82 5.41
N LYS A 98 23.63 -4.89 4.83
CA LYS A 98 24.27 -6.19 4.91
C LYS A 98 25.45 -6.12 3.95
N PHE A 99 26.66 -6.00 4.49
CA PHE A 99 27.86 -6.26 3.70
C PHE A 99 27.82 -7.74 3.29
N GLY A 100 27.40 -7.97 2.06
CA GLY A 100 27.27 -9.30 1.47
C GLY A 100 26.71 -9.12 0.07
N LYS A 101 27.58 -8.90 -0.91
CA LYS A 101 27.20 -8.88 -2.32
C LYS A 101 26.72 -10.27 -2.70
N THR A 102 25.42 -10.52 -2.73
CA THR A 102 24.89 -11.62 -3.54
C THR A 102 24.46 -11.04 -4.88
N THR A 103 25.39 -11.05 -5.84
CA THR A 103 25.11 -10.81 -7.25
C THR A 103 24.23 -11.93 -7.78
N ASN A 104 22.92 -11.80 -7.60
CA ASN A 104 21.95 -12.66 -8.28
C ASN A 104 21.76 -12.11 -9.70
N THR A 105 22.57 -12.60 -10.63
CA THR A 105 22.44 -12.31 -12.06
C THR A 105 21.35 -13.20 -12.65
N TRP A 106 20.18 -12.65 -12.95
CA TRP A 106 19.14 -13.36 -13.70
C TRP A 106 19.59 -13.46 -15.16
N ARG A 107 19.89 -14.67 -15.64
CA ARG A 107 20.22 -14.93 -17.05
C ARG A 107 19.03 -15.61 -17.73
N LEU A 108 18.41 -14.95 -18.70
CA LEU A 108 17.38 -15.56 -19.54
C LEU A 108 18.01 -16.69 -20.37
N LYS A 109 17.42 -17.90 -20.31
CA LYS A 109 17.87 -19.06 -21.09
C LYS A 109 17.00 -19.16 -22.34
N ASN A 110 17.54 -18.76 -23.51
CA ASN A 110 16.83 -18.77 -24.79
C ASN A 110 16.78 -20.16 -25.46
N MET A 111 16.47 -21.23 -24.71
CA MET A 111 16.52 -22.61 -25.25
C MET A 111 15.20 -23.12 -25.87
N LEU A 112 14.26 -22.24 -26.19
CA LEU A 112 13.04 -22.59 -26.91
C LEU A 112 12.67 -21.44 -27.87
N LEU A 113 13.21 -21.50 -29.09
CA LEU A 113 12.67 -20.90 -30.30
C LEU A 113 12.52 -22.03 -31.32
#